data_AF-A0A1J4RNC2-F1
#
_entry.id   AF-A0A1J4RNC2-F1
#
_cell.length_a   1.000
_cell.length_b   1.000
_cell.length_c   1.000
_cell.angle_alpha   90.00
_cell.angle_beta   90.00
_cell.angle_gamma   90.00
#
_symmetry.space_group_name_H-M   'P 1'
#
loop_
_entity.id
_entity.type
_entity.pdbx_description
1 polymer ?
#
loop_
_entity_poly.entity_id
_entity_poly.type
_entity_poly.pdbx_seq_one_letter_code
_entity_poly.pdbx_strand_id
1 'polypeptide(L)'
;MHYKKTALYFLFAGLSLIIVTSIFLATATPVRAQCGSQASSCKNCHEVQGQMPVNADGAGWHQSHAFGDFCYICHAGNNQAKDKTAAHEGMVDPLSDVKAACQQCHVADLDARAQVYATALGVEIGSGSAKPALGGDSAAVPVSAESAPSAASDQSCNEIVVDDPNAVNYAQNYDEIVLGKKPINWGNSILIGMIGLMVVGGGGFVITREKLVNVKFGDTRKVDDEYPADVVEMLPKIAGLKADARKSLKNVLDNKKADKVLDLMDAVVRKDEE
;
A
#
# COMPACT_ATOMS: atom_id res chain seq x y z
N MET A 1 20.75 24.93 -27.20
CA MET A 1 20.31 23.55 -27.56
C MET A 1 20.77 22.47 -26.56
N HIS A 2 21.86 22.64 -25.81
CA HIS A 2 22.35 21.63 -24.85
C HIS A 2 21.39 21.32 -23.69
N TYR A 3 20.73 22.34 -23.10
CA TYR A 3 19.80 22.15 -21.99
C TYR A 3 18.56 21.29 -22.32
N LYS A 4 18.13 21.26 -23.58
CA LYS A 4 17.01 20.41 -24.01
C LYS A 4 17.41 18.93 -24.09
N LYS A 5 18.68 18.64 -24.41
CA LYS A 5 19.20 17.26 -24.49
C LYS A 5 19.45 16.68 -23.09
N THR A 6 19.99 17.48 -22.17
CA THR A 6 20.18 17.05 -20.77
C THR A 6 18.86 16.79 -20.06
N ALA A 7 17.85 17.65 -20.24
CA ALA A 7 16.51 17.41 -19.69
C ALA A 7 15.89 16.11 -20.21
N LEU A 8 16.08 15.80 -21.50
CA LEU A 8 15.61 14.56 -22.12
C LEU A 8 16.29 13.32 -21.50
N TYR A 9 17.60 13.37 -21.28
CA TYR A 9 18.35 12.27 -20.66
C TYR A 9 17.91 12.00 -19.21
N PHE A 10 17.66 13.04 -18.41
CA PHE A 10 17.14 12.84 -17.05
C PHE A 10 15.74 12.23 -17.04
N LEU A 11 14.89 12.60 -18.01
CA LEU A 11 13.55 12.05 -18.15
C LEU A 11 13.59 10.55 -18.49
N PHE A 12 14.45 10.15 -19.43
CA PHE A 12 14.65 8.73 -19.76
C PHE A 12 15.30 7.93 -18.63
N ALA A 13 16.27 8.50 -17.91
CA ALA A 13 16.89 7.84 -16.77
C ALA A 13 15.89 7.61 -15.62
N GLY A 14 15.05 8.61 -15.31
CA GLY A 14 13.99 8.49 -14.32
C GLY A 14 12.94 7.46 -14.70
N LEU A 15 12.48 7.47 -15.97
CA LEU A 15 11.53 6.48 -16.47
C LEU A 15 12.09 5.05 -16.39
N SER A 16 13.36 4.88 -16.76
CA SER A 16 14.04 3.59 -16.71
C SER A 16 14.16 3.06 -15.28
N LEU A 17 14.47 3.94 -14.31
CA LEU A 17 14.53 3.56 -12.90
C LEU A 17 13.16 3.10 -12.39
N ILE A 18 12.08 3.81 -12.74
CA ILE A 18 10.71 3.43 -12.36
C ILE A 18 10.36 2.06 -12.96
N ILE A 19 10.64 1.83 -14.24
CA ILE A 19 10.33 0.56 -14.90
C ILE A 19 11.10 -0.60 -14.25
N VAL A 20 12.40 -0.44 -14.01
CA VAL A 20 13.22 -1.49 -13.36
C VAL A 20 12.73 -1.77 -11.95
N THR A 21 12.40 -0.73 -11.18
CA THR A 21 11.89 -0.87 -9.81
C THR A 21 10.54 -1.58 -9.80
N SER A 22 9.63 -1.20 -10.71
CA SER A 22 8.32 -1.85 -10.85
C SER A 22 8.43 -3.33 -11.25
N ILE A 23 9.36 -3.68 -12.15
CA ILE A 23 9.61 -5.08 -12.52
C ILE A 23 10.14 -5.86 -11.31
N PHE A 24 11.10 -5.30 -10.57
CA PHE A 24 11.64 -5.93 -9.37
C PHE A 24 10.57 -6.17 -8.31
N LEU A 25 9.72 -5.17 -8.03
CA LEU A 25 8.61 -5.29 -7.08
C LEU A 25 7.53 -6.27 -7.56
N ALA A 26 7.26 -6.34 -8.87
CA ALA A 26 6.30 -7.29 -9.42
C ALA A 26 6.80 -8.75 -9.33
N THR A 27 8.12 -8.96 -9.32
CA THR A 27 8.73 -10.28 -9.13
C THR A 27 9.06 -10.62 -7.69
N ALA A 28 8.74 -9.73 -6.73
CA ALA A 28 8.91 -10.02 -5.32
C ALA A 28 7.94 -11.14 -4.91
N THR A 29 8.45 -12.36 -4.82
CA THR A 29 7.69 -13.47 -4.25
C THR A 29 7.57 -13.26 -2.74
N PRO A 30 6.37 -13.42 -2.15
CA PRO A 30 6.23 -13.34 -0.70
C PRO A 30 7.13 -14.39 -0.05
N VAL A 31 8.05 -13.94 0.80
CA VAL A 31 8.91 -14.82 1.58
C VAL A 31 8.04 -15.43 2.68
N ARG A 32 7.69 -16.70 2.55
CA ARG A 32 7.01 -17.50 3.59
C ARG A 32 7.95 -17.91 4.73
N ALA A 33 8.78 -16.98 5.23
CA ALA A 33 9.64 -17.22 6.39
C ALA A 33 8.94 -16.88 7.72
N GLN A 34 7.79 -16.22 7.65
CA GLN A 34 6.90 -16.05 8.78
C GLN A 34 5.71 -16.96 8.51
N CYS A 35 5.77 -18.19 9.03
CA CYS A 35 4.53 -18.74 9.58
C CYS A 35 4.11 -17.70 10.62
N GLY A 36 3.16 -16.83 10.24
CA GLY A 36 2.60 -15.86 11.15
C GLY A 36 1.98 -16.65 12.29
N SER A 37 2.74 -16.86 13.36
CA SER A 37 2.18 -17.00 14.70
C SER A 37 1.58 -15.63 15.01
N GLN A 38 0.45 -15.34 14.36
CA GLN A 38 -0.48 -14.32 14.80
C GLN A 38 -0.61 -14.54 16.30
N ALA A 39 -0.31 -13.52 17.10
CA ALA A 39 -0.45 -13.62 18.55
C ALA A 39 -1.87 -14.08 18.86
N SER A 40 -2.00 -15.32 19.30
CA SER A 40 -3.28 -15.91 19.64
C SER A 40 -3.86 -15.18 20.83
N SER A 41 -5.18 -15.17 20.92
CA SER A 41 -5.83 -14.72 22.14
C SER A 41 -5.38 -15.52 23.36
N CYS A 42 -5.00 -16.79 23.18
CA CYS A 42 -4.43 -17.64 24.22
C CYS A 42 -3.16 -17.03 24.79
N LYS A 43 -2.14 -16.75 23.96
CA LYS A 43 -0.86 -16.19 24.41
C LYS A 43 -1.01 -14.78 24.95
N ASN A 44 -1.88 -13.96 24.36
CA ASN A 44 -2.13 -12.62 24.89
C ASN A 44 -2.68 -12.68 26.33
N CYS A 45 -3.69 -13.51 26.60
CA CYS A 45 -4.27 -13.61 27.95
C CYS A 45 -3.35 -14.35 28.93
N HIS A 46 -2.76 -15.47 28.51
CA HIS A 46 -2.03 -16.35 29.43
C HIS A 46 -0.59 -15.89 29.68
N GLU A 47 0.09 -15.38 28.66
CA GLU A 47 1.51 -15.04 28.74
C GLU A 47 1.74 -13.53 28.86
N VAL A 48 1.11 -12.72 28.01
CA VAL A 48 1.32 -11.26 28.01
C VAL A 48 0.63 -10.60 29.21
N GLN A 49 -0.63 -10.94 29.44
CA GLN A 49 -1.39 -10.46 30.62
C GLN A 49 -1.12 -11.29 31.87
N GLY A 50 -0.43 -12.43 31.76
CA GLY A 50 -0.02 -13.26 32.89
C GLY A 50 -1.17 -13.93 33.63
N GLN A 51 -2.32 -14.18 33.00
CA GLN A 51 -3.45 -14.81 33.69
C GLN A 51 -3.17 -16.28 34.06
N MET A 52 -2.40 -17.00 33.25
CA MET A 52 -1.90 -18.35 33.54
C MET A 52 -0.67 -18.62 32.67
N PRO A 53 0.49 -18.03 33.02
CA PRO A 53 1.68 -18.16 32.19
C PRO A 53 2.24 -19.58 32.33
N VAL A 54 2.42 -20.25 31.20
CA VAL A 54 2.90 -21.64 31.13
C VAL A 54 4.20 -21.76 30.34
N ASN A 55 4.58 -20.77 29.54
CA ASN A 55 5.86 -20.82 28.81
C ASN A 55 7.09 -20.83 29.72
N ALA A 56 6.96 -20.43 30.98
CA ALA A 56 8.04 -20.42 31.97
C ALA A 56 7.76 -21.32 33.18
N ASP A 57 6.82 -22.27 33.06
CA ASP A 57 6.42 -23.17 34.15
C ASP A 57 7.49 -24.21 34.56
N GLY A 58 8.58 -24.33 33.79
CA GLY A 58 9.64 -25.29 34.03
C GLY A 58 9.29 -26.73 33.61
N ALA A 59 8.12 -26.96 33.02
CA ALA A 59 7.67 -28.30 32.63
C ALA A 59 8.29 -28.79 31.31
N GLY A 60 8.99 -27.93 30.56
CA GLY A 60 9.70 -28.25 29.31
C GLY A 60 8.81 -28.46 28.08
N TRP A 61 7.57 -28.91 28.29
CA TRP A 61 6.67 -29.28 27.20
C TRP A 61 5.97 -28.08 26.55
N HIS A 62 5.52 -27.09 27.34
CA HIS A 62 4.97 -25.85 26.80
C HIS A 62 6.02 -25.07 25.97
N GLN A 63 7.28 -25.08 26.42
CA GLN A 63 8.39 -24.38 25.75
C GLN A 63 8.64 -24.92 24.34
N SER A 64 8.40 -26.21 24.10
CA SER A 64 8.69 -26.87 22.83
C SER A 64 7.91 -26.29 21.65
N HIS A 65 6.71 -25.75 21.89
CA HIS A 65 5.83 -25.19 20.85
C HIS A 65 5.40 -23.74 21.13
N ALA A 66 5.83 -23.16 22.25
CA ALA A 66 5.59 -21.75 22.61
C ALA A 66 6.10 -20.75 21.57
N PHE A 67 7.12 -21.11 20.80
CA PHE A 67 7.71 -20.26 19.77
C PHE A 67 6.71 -19.92 18.65
N GLY A 68 5.78 -20.83 18.35
CA GLY A 68 4.83 -20.71 17.25
C GLY A 68 3.41 -20.36 17.67
N ASP A 69 3.17 -20.14 18.97
CA ASP A 69 1.84 -19.84 19.51
C ASP A 69 0.79 -20.94 19.19
N PHE A 70 1.19 -22.18 19.42
CA PHE A 70 0.43 -23.37 19.05
C PHE A 70 -0.41 -23.95 20.20
N CYS A 71 -0.81 -23.12 21.18
CA CYS A 71 -1.60 -23.58 22.33
C CYS A 71 -2.86 -24.34 21.88
N TYR A 72 -3.56 -23.80 20.88
CA TYR A 72 -4.78 -24.38 20.33
C TYR A 72 -4.56 -25.71 19.59
N ILE A 73 -3.34 -26.02 19.19
CA ILE A 73 -3.05 -27.29 18.51
C ILE A 73 -3.14 -28.45 19.51
N CYS A 74 -2.71 -28.22 20.76
CA CYS A 74 -2.81 -29.21 21.82
C CYS A 74 -4.14 -29.13 22.56
N HIS A 75 -4.66 -27.92 22.76
CA HIS A 75 -5.84 -27.68 23.60
C HIS A 75 -7.13 -27.42 22.85
N ALA A 76 -7.12 -27.42 21.51
CA ALA A 76 -8.22 -26.92 20.68
C ALA A 76 -8.65 -25.49 21.06
N GLY A 77 -9.94 -25.18 20.94
CA GLY A 77 -10.46 -23.83 21.17
C GLY A 77 -10.25 -22.86 20.02
N ASN A 78 -10.76 -21.65 20.20
CA ASN A 78 -10.71 -20.58 19.19
C ASN A 78 -9.64 -19.55 19.53
N ASN A 79 -8.45 -19.74 18.94
CA ASN A 79 -7.28 -18.89 19.14
C ASN A 79 -7.42 -17.46 18.59
N GLN A 80 -8.52 -17.13 17.91
CA GLN A 80 -8.82 -15.79 17.38
C GLN A 80 -9.90 -15.07 18.20
N ALA A 81 -10.62 -15.77 19.09
CA ALA A 81 -11.68 -15.17 19.87
C ALA A 81 -11.12 -14.27 20.97
N LYS A 82 -11.68 -13.05 21.08
CA LYS A 82 -11.31 -12.07 22.11
C LYS A 82 -12.06 -12.27 23.42
N ASP A 83 -13.21 -12.94 23.37
CA ASP A 83 -13.96 -13.33 24.54
C ASP A 83 -13.44 -14.65 25.09
N LYS A 84 -13.31 -14.75 26.42
CA LYS A 84 -12.77 -15.94 27.09
C LYS A 84 -13.64 -17.18 26.85
N THR A 85 -14.95 -17.03 26.88
CA THR A 85 -15.87 -18.17 26.71
C THR A 85 -15.80 -18.68 25.28
N ALA A 86 -15.84 -17.78 24.30
CA ALA A 86 -15.69 -18.14 22.89
C ALA A 86 -14.30 -18.73 22.57
N ALA A 87 -13.23 -18.25 23.23
CA ALA A 87 -11.89 -18.79 23.06
C ALA A 87 -11.76 -20.22 23.61
N HIS A 88 -12.45 -20.53 24.69
CA HIS A 88 -12.42 -21.85 25.33
C HIS A 88 -13.49 -22.81 24.82
N GLU A 89 -14.37 -22.38 23.92
CA GLU A 89 -15.40 -23.24 23.34
C GLU A 89 -14.75 -24.40 22.56
N GLY A 90 -15.09 -25.63 22.92
CA GLY A 90 -14.54 -26.83 22.29
C GLY A 90 -13.07 -27.12 22.65
N MET A 91 -12.53 -26.51 23.71
CA MET A 91 -11.23 -26.92 24.24
C MET A 91 -11.27 -28.37 24.72
N VAL A 92 -10.13 -29.04 24.56
CA VAL A 92 -9.92 -30.43 24.97
C VAL A 92 -8.66 -30.54 25.81
N ASP A 93 -8.57 -31.64 26.55
CA ASP A 93 -7.35 -32.00 27.25
C ASP A 93 -6.22 -32.27 26.23
N PRO A 94 -4.97 -31.91 26.56
CA PRO A 94 -3.85 -32.15 25.68
C PRO A 94 -3.71 -33.64 25.37
N LEU A 95 -3.33 -33.97 24.13
CA LEU A 95 -3.16 -35.35 23.64
C LEU A 95 -4.45 -36.19 23.58
N SER A 96 -5.64 -35.58 23.75
CA SER A 96 -6.92 -36.26 23.51
C SER A 96 -7.09 -36.71 22.06
N ASP A 97 -6.60 -35.93 21.10
CA ASP A 97 -6.48 -36.31 19.69
C ASP A 97 -5.07 -35.98 19.16
N VAL A 98 -4.15 -36.90 19.39
CA VAL A 98 -2.74 -36.79 18.94
C VAL A 98 -2.65 -36.60 17.44
N LYS A 99 -3.54 -37.21 16.67
CA LYS A 99 -3.51 -37.12 15.21
C LYS A 99 -3.88 -35.71 14.75
N ALA A 100 -4.97 -35.15 15.28
CA ALA A 100 -5.38 -33.79 14.99
C ALA A 100 -4.34 -32.75 15.46
N ALA A 101 -3.75 -32.97 16.63
CA ALA A 101 -2.77 -32.07 17.21
C ALA A 101 -1.42 -32.10 16.47
N CYS A 102 -0.86 -33.28 16.19
CA CYS A 102 0.56 -33.37 15.86
C CYS A 102 0.84 -33.76 14.40
N GLN A 103 -0.10 -34.45 13.71
CA GLN A 103 0.19 -35.08 12.41
C GLN A 103 0.55 -34.06 11.31
N GLN A 104 0.07 -32.81 11.41
CA GLN A 104 0.35 -31.78 10.41
C GLN A 104 1.84 -31.49 10.24
N CYS A 105 2.63 -31.66 11.31
CA CYS A 105 4.08 -31.46 11.31
C CYS A 105 4.87 -32.75 11.54
N HIS A 106 4.28 -33.70 12.26
CA HIS A 106 4.92 -34.95 12.70
C HIS A 106 4.25 -36.18 12.10
N VAL A 107 4.30 -36.31 10.78
CA VAL A 107 3.68 -37.45 10.08
C VAL A 107 4.43 -38.76 10.34
N ALA A 108 5.77 -38.71 10.38
CA ALA A 108 6.62 -39.90 10.44
C ALA A 108 6.93 -40.34 11.87
N ASP A 109 6.85 -39.44 12.85
CA ASP A 109 7.26 -39.65 14.23
C ASP A 109 6.17 -39.26 15.26
N LEU A 110 4.91 -39.26 14.82
CA LEU A 110 3.73 -38.87 15.59
C LEU A 110 3.70 -39.51 16.98
N ASP A 111 3.65 -40.85 17.02
CA ASP A 111 3.45 -41.61 18.26
C ASP A 111 4.66 -41.49 19.18
N ALA A 112 5.87 -41.51 18.61
CA ALA A 112 7.11 -41.38 19.35
C ALA A 112 7.21 -40.03 20.07
N ARG A 113 6.78 -38.94 19.42
CA ARG A 113 6.75 -37.60 20.03
C ARG A 113 5.63 -37.43 21.04
N ALA A 114 4.43 -37.91 20.71
CA ALA A 114 3.30 -37.86 21.62
C ALA A 114 3.59 -38.62 22.92
N GLN A 115 4.32 -39.74 22.86
CA GLN A 115 4.69 -40.52 24.03
C GLN A 115 5.58 -39.76 25.01
N VAL A 116 6.49 -38.91 24.52
CA VAL A 116 7.34 -38.07 25.38
C VAL A 116 6.47 -37.14 26.24
N TYR A 117 5.45 -36.53 25.63
CA TYR A 117 4.53 -35.66 26.33
C TYR A 117 3.57 -36.41 27.25
N ALA A 118 3.04 -37.56 26.81
CA ALA A 118 2.20 -38.42 27.62
C ALA A 118 2.92 -38.86 28.91
N THR A 119 4.19 -39.26 28.80
CA THR A 119 5.03 -39.62 29.95
C THR A 119 5.30 -38.41 30.86
N ALA A 120 5.58 -37.23 30.30
CA ALA A 120 5.80 -36.02 31.10
C ALA A 120 4.54 -35.57 31.86
N LEU A 121 3.37 -35.74 31.23
CA LEU A 121 2.06 -35.36 31.79
C LEU A 121 1.45 -36.44 32.69
N GLY A 122 1.98 -37.67 32.67
CA GLY A 122 1.42 -38.80 33.39
C GLY A 122 0.04 -39.23 32.86
N VAL A 123 -0.22 -39.02 31.57
CA VAL A 123 -1.49 -39.36 30.88
C VAL A 123 -1.27 -40.44 29.83
N GLU A 124 -2.32 -41.19 29.50
CA GLU A 124 -2.28 -42.10 28.35
C GLU A 124 -2.66 -41.36 27.06
N ILE A 125 -2.05 -41.72 25.94
CA ILE A 125 -2.42 -41.15 24.63
C ILE A 125 -3.86 -41.53 24.30
N GLY A 126 -4.68 -40.55 23.94
CA GLY A 126 -6.09 -40.78 23.62
C GLY A 126 -6.99 -41.03 24.83
N SER A 127 -6.45 -41.00 26.06
CA SER A 127 -7.28 -40.97 27.27
C SER A 127 -7.78 -39.55 27.51
N GLY A 128 -8.66 -39.06 26.63
CA GLY A 128 -9.48 -37.87 26.88
C GLY A 128 -10.44 -38.13 28.04
N SER A 129 -9.88 -38.27 29.24
CA SER A 129 -10.66 -38.39 30.47
C SER A 129 -10.97 -36.98 30.92
N ALA A 130 -12.14 -36.49 30.52
CA ALA A 130 -12.76 -35.28 31.02
C ALA A 130 -12.84 -35.37 32.56
N LYS A 131 -11.79 -34.91 33.24
CA LYS A 131 -11.81 -34.64 34.67
C LYS A 131 -11.73 -33.13 34.79
N PRO A 132 -12.73 -32.46 35.40
CA PRO A 132 -12.64 -31.03 35.63
C PRO A 132 -11.33 -30.74 36.34
N ALA A 133 -10.60 -29.72 35.89
CA ALA A 133 -9.49 -29.17 36.64
C ALA A 133 -10.01 -28.78 38.02
N LEU A 134 -9.80 -29.66 39.00
CA LEU A 134 -9.84 -29.29 40.40
C LEU A 134 -8.72 -28.27 40.56
N GLY A 135 -9.12 -27.02 40.79
CA GLY A 135 -8.23 -25.94 41.16
C GLY A 135 -7.28 -26.47 42.22
N GLY A 136 -5.98 -26.42 41.92
CA GLY A 136 -4.93 -26.77 42.85
C GLY A 136 -4.93 -25.77 43.99
N ASP A 137 -5.65 -26.11 45.05
CA ASP A 137 -5.47 -25.55 46.38
C ASP A 137 -4.13 -26.10 46.90
N SER A 138 -3.04 -25.44 46.53
CA SER A 138 -1.76 -25.61 47.19
C SER A 138 -1.37 -24.29 47.80
N ALA A 139 -1.52 -24.25 49.13
CA ALA A 139 -1.21 -23.13 49.99
C ALA A 139 0.15 -22.53 49.67
N ALA A 140 0.13 -21.37 49.01
CA ALA A 140 1.27 -20.47 48.94
C ALA A 140 1.24 -19.56 50.19
N VAL A 141 2.38 -19.52 50.86
CA VAL A 141 2.72 -18.72 52.05
C VAL A 141 2.37 -17.24 51.83
N PRO A 142 1.82 -16.51 52.82
CA PRO A 142 1.41 -15.13 52.61
C PRO A 142 2.64 -14.22 52.56
N VAL A 143 2.84 -13.54 51.43
CA VAL A 143 3.65 -12.32 51.37
C VAL A 143 2.70 -11.14 51.11
N SER A 144 2.73 -10.19 52.04
CA SER A 144 1.86 -9.02 52.12
C SER A 144 1.74 -8.27 50.79
N ALA A 145 0.50 -8.08 50.36
CA ALA A 145 0.13 -7.10 49.34
C ALA A 145 -0.03 -5.72 50.02
N GLU A 146 0.86 -4.79 49.71
CA GLU A 146 0.59 -3.36 49.85
C GLU A 146 -0.31 -2.95 48.68
N SER A 147 -1.37 -2.21 49.01
CA SER A 147 -2.50 -1.91 48.11
C SER A 147 -2.17 -0.82 47.09
N ALA A 148 -2.63 -1.00 45.84
CA ALA A 148 -2.83 0.09 44.88
C ALA A 148 -4.07 -0.20 44.00
N PRO A 149 -4.80 0.84 43.55
CA PRO A 149 -6.25 0.78 43.45
C PRO A 149 -6.78 0.12 42.18
N SER A 150 -7.91 -0.57 42.37
CA SER A 150 -8.78 -1.12 41.35
C SER A 150 -9.25 -0.02 40.39
N ALA A 151 -8.84 -0.13 39.13
CA ALA A 151 -9.51 0.52 38.01
C ALA A 151 -10.37 -0.53 37.33
N ALA A 152 -11.69 -0.42 37.52
CA ALA A 152 -12.67 -1.07 36.67
C ALA A 152 -12.31 -0.76 35.21
N SER A 153 -11.91 -1.79 34.47
CA SER A 153 -11.67 -1.70 33.04
C SER A 153 -12.58 -2.72 32.40
N ASP A 154 -13.54 -2.19 31.65
CA ASP A 154 -14.47 -2.91 30.81
C ASP A 154 -13.76 -4.03 30.04
N GLN A 155 -14.46 -5.17 29.99
CA GLN A 155 -14.11 -6.39 29.25
C GLN A 155 -14.08 -6.14 27.73
N SER A 156 -13.15 -5.32 27.26
CA SER A 156 -12.72 -5.32 25.88
C SER A 156 -11.26 -5.73 25.86
N CYS A 157 -11.03 -7.01 25.55
CA CYS A 157 -9.72 -7.50 25.14
C CYS A 157 -9.40 -6.82 23.81
N ASN A 158 -8.91 -5.59 23.88
CA ASN A 158 -8.73 -4.76 22.71
C ASN A 158 -7.56 -5.24 21.86
N GLU A 159 -7.89 -5.25 20.57
CA GLU A 159 -7.02 -5.12 19.41
C GLU A 159 -5.85 -6.10 19.27
N ILE A 160 -6.14 -7.23 18.60
CA ILE A 160 -5.16 -7.79 17.66
C ILE A 160 -4.78 -6.64 16.73
N VAL A 161 -3.52 -6.24 16.70
CA VAL A 161 -3.01 -5.22 15.77
C VAL A 161 -3.26 -5.74 14.35
N VAL A 162 -4.33 -5.26 13.71
CA VAL A 162 -4.74 -5.66 12.35
C VAL A 162 -3.85 -4.97 11.28
N ASP A 163 -3.05 -3.97 11.69
CA ASP A 163 -2.15 -3.20 10.83
C ASP A 163 -0.67 -3.66 10.91
N ASP A 164 -0.39 -4.94 11.17
CA ASP A 164 0.93 -5.48 10.88
C ASP A 164 0.96 -5.93 9.40
N PRO A 165 1.82 -5.36 8.53
CA PRO A 165 1.95 -5.79 7.14
C PRO A 165 2.36 -7.27 6.98
N ASN A 166 2.71 -7.95 8.07
CA ASN A 166 3.02 -9.38 8.12
C ASN A 166 1.91 -10.24 8.75
N ALA A 167 0.82 -9.65 9.22
CA ALA A 167 -0.30 -10.37 9.83
C ALA A 167 -1.27 -10.90 8.76
N VAL A 168 -1.43 -12.22 8.68
CA VAL A 168 -2.44 -12.84 7.83
C VAL A 168 -3.79 -12.87 8.55
N ASN A 169 -4.70 -11.98 8.16
CA ASN A 169 -6.08 -11.99 8.64
C ASN A 169 -6.85 -13.17 8.03
N TYR A 170 -6.92 -14.29 8.74
CA TYR A 170 -7.57 -15.53 8.27
C TYR A 170 -9.07 -15.36 8.02
N ALA A 171 -9.76 -14.50 8.77
CA ALA A 171 -11.18 -14.20 8.53
C ALA A 171 -11.38 -13.48 7.19
N GLN A 172 -10.55 -12.47 6.93
CA GLN A 172 -10.54 -11.76 5.65
C GLN A 172 -10.14 -12.70 4.49
N ASN A 173 -9.16 -13.58 4.70
CA ASN A 173 -8.72 -14.54 3.69
C ASN A 173 -9.82 -15.58 3.37
N TYR A 174 -10.57 -16.03 4.37
CA TYR A 174 -11.75 -16.88 4.18
C TYR A 174 -12.87 -16.15 3.44
N ASP A 175 -13.15 -14.89 3.82
CA ASP A 175 -14.12 -14.03 3.14
C ASP A 175 -13.76 -13.82 1.66
N GLU A 176 -12.48 -13.64 1.33
CA GLU A 176 -11.98 -13.43 -0.03
C GLU A 176 -11.97 -14.71 -0.88
N ILE A 177 -11.47 -15.83 -0.34
CA ILE A 177 -11.26 -17.09 -1.08
C ILE A 177 -12.54 -17.92 -1.14
N VAL A 178 -13.27 -18.04 -0.03
CA VAL A 178 -14.42 -18.96 0.09
C VAL A 178 -15.73 -18.24 -0.18
N LEU A 179 -15.89 -17.01 0.34
CA LEU A 179 -17.12 -16.25 0.19
C LEU A 179 -17.09 -15.23 -0.95
N GLY A 180 -15.94 -15.05 -1.61
CA GLY A 180 -15.76 -14.13 -2.74
C GLY A 180 -15.92 -12.64 -2.39
N LYS A 181 -15.93 -12.30 -1.10
CA LYS A 181 -16.07 -10.92 -0.61
C LYS A 181 -14.69 -10.26 -0.68
N LYS A 182 -14.46 -9.48 -1.74
CA LYS A 182 -13.26 -8.65 -1.84
C LYS A 182 -13.39 -7.43 -0.93
N PRO A 183 -12.49 -7.21 0.03
CA PRO A 183 -12.49 -6.00 0.83
C PRO A 183 -12.11 -4.83 -0.06
N ILE A 184 -12.97 -3.81 -0.06
CA ILE A 184 -12.69 -2.57 -0.76
C ILE A 184 -11.67 -1.82 0.10
N ASN A 185 -10.41 -1.82 -0.32
CA ASN A 185 -9.39 -0.97 0.30
C ASN A 185 -9.74 0.49 0.00
N TRP A 186 -10.40 1.15 0.95
CA TRP A 186 -10.82 2.53 0.83
C TRP A 186 -9.65 3.48 0.58
N GLY A 187 -8.45 3.18 1.09
CA GLY A 187 -7.24 3.94 0.79
C GLY A 187 -6.87 3.89 -0.70
N ASN A 188 -6.88 2.70 -1.31
CA ASN A 188 -6.65 2.54 -2.75
C ASN A 188 -7.78 3.18 -3.58
N SER A 189 -9.02 3.10 -3.13
CA SER A 189 -10.16 3.78 -3.79
C SER A 189 -10.02 5.30 -3.75
N ILE A 190 -9.60 5.87 -2.61
CA ILE A 190 -9.30 7.30 -2.48
C ILE A 190 -8.13 7.68 -3.37
N LEU A 191 -7.06 6.89 -3.40
CA LEU A 191 -5.89 7.12 -4.24
C LEU A 191 -6.26 7.11 -5.73
N ILE A 192 -7.04 6.13 -6.19
CA ILE A 192 -7.56 6.07 -7.56
C ILE A 192 -8.43 7.29 -7.85
N GLY A 193 -9.26 7.71 -6.89
CA GLY A 193 -10.04 8.94 -6.97
C GLY A 193 -9.17 10.19 -7.17
N MET A 194 -8.10 10.34 -6.39
CA MET A 194 -7.16 11.46 -6.51
C MET A 194 -6.39 11.43 -7.83
N ILE A 195 -5.94 10.25 -8.28
CA ILE A 195 -5.30 10.08 -9.59
C ILE A 195 -6.27 10.47 -10.70
N GLY A 196 -7.52 10.01 -10.64
CA GLY A 196 -8.57 10.38 -11.59
C GLY A 196 -8.81 11.89 -11.63
N LEU A 197 -8.87 12.53 -10.45
CA LEU A 197 -9.05 13.98 -10.34
C LEU A 197 -7.83 14.76 -10.87
N MET A 198 -6.62 14.24 -10.69
CA MET A 198 -5.40 14.82 -11.24
C MET A 198 -5.32 14.66 -12.75
N VAL A 199 -5.75 13.53 -13.32
CA VAL A 199 -5.80 13.31 -14.77
C VAL A 199 -6.90 14.15 -15.42
N VAL A 200 -8.10 14.21 -14.83
CA VAL A 200 -9.20 15.02 -15.35
C VAL A 200 -8.93 16.51 -15.16
N GLY A 201 -8.49 16.92 -13.98
CA GLY A 201 -8.17 18.30 -13.66
C GLY A 201 -6.91 18.79 -14.38
N GLY A 202 -5.80 18.05 -14.26
CA GLY A 202 -4.54 18.38 -14.92
C GLY A 202 -4.58 18.18 -16.43
N GLY A 203 -5.09 17.04 -16.91
CA GLY A 203 -5.26 16.78 -18.34
C GLY A 203 -6.31 17.69 -18.99
N GLY A 204 -7.41 17.98 -18.30
CA GLY A 204 -8.41 18.97 -18.74
C GLY A 204 -7.86 20.39 -18.77
N PHE A 205 -7.08 20.79 -17.77
CA PHE A 205 -6.39 22.09 -17.76
C PHE A 205 -5.36 22.21 -18.89
N VAL A 206 -4.58 21.18 -19.15
CA VAL A 206 -3.63 21.16 -20.27
C VAL A 206 -4.36 21.19 -21.60
N ILE A 207 -5.41 20.41 -21.80
CA ILE A 207 -6.20 20.41 -23.03
C ILE A 207 -6.88 21.78 -23.25
N THR A 208 -7.50 22.36 -22.23
CA THR A 208 -8.15 23.68 -22.38
C THR A 208 -7.13 24.78 -22.63
N ARG A 209 -5.91 24.68 -22.08
CA ARG A 209 -4.86 25.66 -22.31
C ARG A 209 -4.07 25.45 -23.61
N GLU A 210 -3.93 24.21 -24.08
CA GLU A 210 -3.12 23.86 -25.26
C GLU A 210 -3.93 23.56 -26.53
N LYS A 211 -5.25 23.28 -26.45
CA LYS A 211 -6.11 22.96 -27.61
C LYS A 211 -7.16 24.02 -28.00
N LEU A 212 -7.07 25.26 -27.51
CA LEU A 212 -7.84 26.39 -28.04
C LEU A 212 -7.01 27.47 -28.72
N VAL A 213 -5.72 27.20 -28.99
CA VAL A 213 -5.00 27.91 -30.04
C VAL A 213 -4.89 26.98 -31.25
N ASN A 214 -6.04 26.59 -31.78
CA ASN A 214 -6.12 26.28 -33.20
C ASN A 214 -5.90 27.62 -33.90
N VAL A 215 -4.63 27.97 -34.18
CA VAL A 215 -4.34 28.92 -35.25
C VAL A 215 -4.79 28.21 -36.51
N LYS A 216 -6.10 28.27 -36.78
CA LYS A 216 -6.56 28.25 -38.15
C LYS A 216 -5.84 29.44 -38.77
N PHE A 217 -4.77 29.17 -39.51
CA PHE A 217 -4.48 29.98 -40.67
C PHE A 217 -5.76 29.87 -41.49
N GLY A 218 -6.70 30.81 -41.25
CA GLY A 218 -7.87 30.94 -42.10
C GLY A 218 -7.33 30.97 -43.52
N ASP A 219 -7.93 30.15 -44.37
CA ASP A 219 -7.56 29.98 -45.77
C ASP A 219 -6.98 31.28 -46.27
N THR A 220 -5.69 31.27 -46.61
CA THR A 220 -5.04 32.41 -47.25
C THR A 220 -5.88 32.71 -48.47
N ARG A 221 -6.74 33.73 -48.36
CA ARG A 221 -7.56 34.21 -49.46
C ARG A 221 -6.58 34.42 -50.60
N LYS A 222 -6.76 33.69 -51.70
CA LYS A 222 -5.99 33.97 -52.90
C LYS A 222 -6.19 35.45 -53.18
N VAL A 223 -5.07 36.15 -53.16
CA VAL A 223 -5.02 37.57 -53.40
C VAL A 223 -5.29 37.70 -54.90
N ASP A 224 -6.44 38.25 -55.26
CA ASP A 224 -6.94 38.31 -56.64
C ASP A 224 -6.26 39.41 -57.49
N ASP A 225 -5.31 40.14 -56.92
CA ASP A 225 -4.58 41.20 -57.60
C ASP A 225 -3.10 40.81 -57.79
N GLU A 226 -2.58 41.06 -58.98
CA GLU A 226 -1.21 40.75 -59.38
C GLU A 226 -0.26 41.74 -58.68
N TYR A 227 0.22 41.36 -57.49
CA TYR A 227 1.19 42.16 -56.75
C TYR A 227 2.58 42.07 -57.41
N PRO A 228 3.37 43.15 -57.39
CA PRO A 228 4.78 43.15 -57.81
C PRO A 228 5.57 42.01 -57.14
N ALA A 229 6.48 41.37 -57.88
CA ALA A 229 7.18 40.16 -57.44
C ALA A 229 7.94 40.35 -56.11
N ASP A 230 8.48 41.55 -55.90
CA ASP A 230 9.13 42.03 -54.68
C ASP A 230 8.20 42.01 -53.46
N VAL A 231 6.91 42.32 -53.63
CA VAL A 231 5.92 42.23 -52.54
C VAL A 231 5.65 40.77 -52.18
N VAL A 232 5.55 39.90 -53.19
CA VAL A 232 5.31 38.47 -52.99
C VAL A 232 6.50 37.80 -52.29
N GLU A 233 7.73 38.19 -52.62
CA GLU A 233 8.96 37.70 -51.97
C GLU A 233 9.11 38.16 -50.51
N MET A 234 8.48 39.26 -50.13
CA MET A 234 8.47 39.74 -48.74
C MET A 234 7.47 38.99 -47.85
N LEU A 235 6.42 38.38 -48.42
CA LEU A 235 5.37 37.72 -47.63
C LEU A 235 5.90 36.60 -46.71
N PRO A 236 6.78 35.68 -47.13
CA PRO A 236 7.34 34.67 -46.25
C PRO A 236 8.19 35.26 -45.12
N LYS A 237 8.89 36.38 -45.38
CA LYS A 237 9.72 37.08 -44.40
C LYS A 237 8.86 37.75 -43.32
N ILE A 238 7.75 38.37 -43.72
CA ILE A 238 6.77 38.96 -42.80
C ILE A 238 6.05 37.85 -42.01
N ALA A 239 5.72 36.73 -42.65
CA ALA A 239 5.12 35.57 -42.00
C ALA A 239 6.07 34.94 -40.96
N GLY A 240 7.39 35.00 -41.16
CA GLY A 240 8.41 34.53 -40.21
C GLY A 240 8.58 35.40 -38.95
N LEU A 241 7.99 36.59 -38.91
CA LEU A 241 8.07 37.46 -37.73
C LEU A 241 7.28 36.91 -36.53
N LYS A 242 7.75 37.23 -35.31
CA LYS A 242 7.03 36.92 -34.06
C LYS A 242 5.63 37.56 -34.08
N ALA A 243 4.67 36.93 -33.42
CA ALA A 243 3.27 37.35 -33.43
C ALA A 243 3.07 38.82 -33.02
N ASP A 244 3.77 39.28 -31.98
CA ASP A 244 3.69 40.68 -31.52
C ASP A 244 4.28 41.66 -32.54
N ALA A 245 5.35 41.27 -33.24
CA ALA A 245 5.96 42.10 -34.28
C ALA A 245 5.03 42.26 -35.49
N ARG A 246 4.32 41.19 -35.90
CA ARG A 246 3.30 41.27 -36.96
C ARG A 246 2.13 42.18 -36.56
N LYS A 247 1.71 42.13 -35.29
CA LYS A 247 0.64 42.98 -34.75
C LYS A 247 1.07 44.46 -34.73
N SER A 248 2.30 44.74 -34.31
CA SER A 248 2.87 46.09 -34.35
C SER A 248 2.99 46.62 -35.77
N LEU A 249 3.49 45.81 -36.72
CA LEU A 249 3.61 46.20 -38.13
C LEU A 249 2.23 46.51 -38.74
N LYS A 250 1.23 45.66 -38.50
CA LYS A 250 -0.15 45.91 -38.93
C LYS A 250 -0.70 47.22 -38.35
N ASN A 251 -0.49 47.47 -37.05
CA ASN A 251 -0.94 48.71 -36.41
C ASN A 251 -0.24 49.96 -36.94
N VAL A 252 1.00 49.86 -37.39
CA VAL A 252 1.73 50.96 -38.03
C VAL A 252 1.16 51.26 -39.41
N LEU A 253 0.91 50.22 -40.21
CA LEU A 253 0.35 50.34 -41.57
C LEU A 253 -1.11 50.82 -41.57
N ASP A 254 -1.90 50.43 -40.57
CA ASP A 254 -3.32 50.79 -40.45
C ASP A 254 -3.55 52.20 -39.85
N ASN A 255 -2.51 52.87 -39.35
CA ASN A 255 -2.64 54.17 -38.69
C ASN A 255 -2.27 55.32 -39.63
N LYS A 256 -2.94 56.47 -39.50
CA LYS A 256 -2.60 57.74 -40.17
C LYS A 256 -1.19 58.30 -39.85
N LYS A 257 -0.37 57.56 -39.09
CA LYS A 257 1.04 57.86 -38.83
C LYS A 257 2.00 56.98 -39.65
N ALA A 258 1.49 56.12 -40.53
CA ALA A 258 2.29 55.32 -41.45
C ALA A 258 3.28 56.18 -42.24
N ASP A 259 2.83 57.35 -42.71
CA ASP A 259 3.65 58.31 -43.47
C ASP A 259 4.94 58.70 -42.73
N LYS A 260 4.89 58.91 -41.40
CA LYS A 260 6.09 59.25 -40.62
C LYS A 260 7.09 58.09 -40.50
N VAL A 261 6.60 56.85 -40.55
CA VAL A 261 7.47 55.67 -40.51
C VAL A 261 8.06 55.44 -41.89
N LEU A 262 7.28 55.66 -42.95
CA LEU A 262 7.75 55.61 -44.34
C LEU A 262 8.82 56.68 -44.60
N ASP A 263 8.62 57.92 -44.12
CA ASP A 263 9.63 58.99 -44.20
C ASP A 263 10.96 58.61 -43.53
N LEU A 264 10.91 57.90 -42.39
CA LEU A 264 12.10 57.41 -41.69
C LEU A 264 12.75 56.24 -42.45
N MET A 265 11.97 55.40 -43.12
CA MET A 265 12.49 54.31 -43.95
C MET A 265 13.16 54.88 -45.21
N ASP A 266 12.58 55.88 -45.87
CA ASP A 266 13.17 56.57 -47.01
C ASP A 266 14.52 57.21 -46.65
N ALA A 267 14.63 57.77 -45.44
CA ALA A 267 15.89 58.32 -44.95
C ALA A 267 16.98 57.25 -44.74
N VAL A 268 16.61 56.01 -44.44
CA VAL A 268 17.53 54.87 -44.32
C VAL A 268 17.89 54.32 -45.69
N VAL A 269 16.92 54.12 -46.57
CA VAL A 269 17.14 53.62 -47.94
C VAL A 269 18.05 54.56 -48.72
N ARG A 270 17.81 55.87 -48.66
CA ARG A 270 18.67 56.87 -49.33
C ARG A 270 20.12 56.90 -48.80
N LYS A 271 20.34 56.44 -47.57
CA LYS A 271 21.67 56.38 -46.95
C LYS A 271 22.44 55.11 -47.34
N ASP A 272 21.73 54.07 -47.75
CA ASP A 272 22.33 52.83 -48.24
C ASP A 272 22.65 52.89 -49.76
N GLU A 273 22.15 53.91 -50.47
CA GLU A 273 22.38 54.17 -51.90
C GLU A 273 23.50 55.20 -52.19
N GLU A 274 24.08 55.85 -51.17
CA GLU A 274 25.30 56.69 -51.25
C GLU A 274 26.57 55.90 -50.91
#